data_AF-A0A5N4EJR8-F1
#
_entry.id   AF-A0A5N4EJR8-F1
#
_cell.length_a   1.000
_cell.length_b   1.000
_cell.length_c   1.000
_cell.angle_alpha   90.00
_cell.angle_beta   90.00
_cell.angle_gamma   90.00
#
_symmetry.space_group_name_H-M   'P 1'
#
loop_
_entity.id
_entity.type
_entity.pdbx_description
1 polymer ?
#
loop_
_entity_poly.entity_id
_entity_poly.type
_entity_poly.pdbx_seq_one_letter_code
_entity_poly.pdbx_strand_id
1 'polypeptide(L)'
;MRTDILNAQTVSLSNDTIAIKDKADEKIIFLFETSTGKPLGDGKLLSHKNEILEIALDQKGLTNDRKIAFIDKNRDLYITSVKRFGKEEQIVKLGTMVHTLAWNDTCNILCGLQDTRFTVWYYPNTVYVDRDILPKTLYERDASEFSKNPHIVSFVGNQVTIRRADGSLIHISISPYPAILHEYVSSSKWEDAVRLCRFVKEQTMWACLAAMAVANRDMTTAEIAYAAIGEIDKVQYINSIKDLPSKESKMAHILMFSGNIQEAEMVLLQAGLVYQAIQININLYNWERALELAVKYKTHVDTVLAYRQKFLETFGKQETNKRYLQYAEGLQIDWEKIKAKIEMEITKERERSSSSQPSKNFGLKY
;
A
#
# COMPACT_ATOMS: atom_id res chain seq x y z
N MET A 1 -26.14 -25.07 -2.77
CA MET A 1 -24.78 -25.29 -2.26
C MET A 1 -24.78 -26.68 -1.60
N ARG A 2 -24.02 -27.67 -2.09
CA ARG A 2 -23.94 -29.00 -1.43
C ARG A 2 -22.93 -28.90 -0.28
N THR A 3 -23.32 -29.32 0.93
CA THR A 3 -22.57 -29.19 2.19
C THR A 3 -21.29 -30.01 2.22
N ASP A 4 -21.25 -31.09 1.45
CA ASP A 4 -20.18 -32.09 1.38
C ASP A 4 -18.92 -31.58 0.64
N ILE A 5 -18.96 -30.34 0.18
CA ILE A 5 -17.99 -29.73 -0.73
C ILE A 5 -17.32 -28.50 -0.09
N LEU A 6 -17.89 -27.97 0.99
CA LEU A 6 -17.33 -26.83 1.70
C LEU A 6 -16.27 -27.35 2.67
N ASN A 7 -15.02 -26.94 2.45
CA ASN A 7 -13.94 -27.16 3.39
C ASN A 7 -13.29 -25.81 3.77
N ALA A 8 -12.42 -25.84 4.78
CA ALA A 8 -11.73 -24.67 5.31
C ALA A 8 -10.81 -23.97 4.30
N GLN A 9 -10.45 -24.63 3.19
CA GLN A 9 -9.62 -24.03 2.14
C GLN A 9 -10.46 -23.28 1.10
N THR A 10 -11.72 -23.68 0.91
CA THR A 10 -12.62 -23.10 -0.10
C THR A 10 -13.59 -22.05 0.44
N VAL A 11 -13.73 -21.97 1.75
CA VAL A 11 -14.60 -21.02 2.44
C VAL A 11 -13.83 -20.35 3.56
N SER A 12 -13.91 -19.03 3.63
CA SER A 12 -13.36 -18.26 4.74
C SER A 12 -14.40 -17.28 5.26
N LEU A 13 -14.40 -17.08 6.57
CA LEU A 13 -15.33 -16.20 7.27
C LEU A 13 -14.54 -15.21 8.13
N SER A 14 -14.99 -13.97 8.16
CA SER A 14 -14.63 -12.96 9.14
C SER A 14 -15.91 -12.40 9.79
N ASN A 15 -15.78 -11.42 10.68
CA ASN A 15 -16.92 -10.81 11.36
C ASN A 15 -17.94 -10.15 10.40
N ASP A 16 -17.49 -9.67 9.25
CA ASP A 16 -18.29 -8.86 8.31
C ASP A 16 -18.37 -9.45 6.89
N THR A 17 -17.50 -10.42 6.56
CA THR A 17 -17.32 -10.94 5.20
C THR A 17 -17.31 -12.46 5.19
N ILE A 18 -17.98 -13.05 4.21
CA ILE A 18 -17.81 -14.45 3.83
C ILE A 18 -17.24 -14.53 2.41
N ALA A 19 -16.17 -15.31 2.25
CA ALA A 19 -15.52 -15.59 0.99
C ALA A 19 -15.72 -17.06 0.62
N ILE A 20 -16.12 -17.33 -0.62
CA ILE A 20 -16.40 -18.68 -1.12
C ILE A 20 -15.77 -18.83 -2.49
N LYS A 21 -14.87 -19.80 -2.66
CA LYS A 21 -14.33 -20.17 -3.97
C LYS A 21 -15.43 -20.80 -4.82
N ASP A 22 -15.58 -20.34 -6.06
CA ASP A 22 -16.49 -20.98 -7.00
C ASP A 22 -15.96 -22.36 -7.42
N LYS A 23 -16.88 -23.30 -7.61
CA LYS A 23 -16.57 -24.66 -8.10
C LYS A 23 -16.72 -24.75 -9.62
N ALA A 24 -17.64 -23.99 -10.21
CA ALA A 24 -17.84 -24.02 -11.65
C ALA A 24 -16.64 -23.37 -12.36
N ASP A 25 -16.17 -22.25 -11.82
CA ASP A 25 -14.92 -21.61 -12.22
C ASP A 25 -13.99 -21.46 -11.01
N GLU A 26 -13.02 -22.37 -10.86
CA GLU A 26 -12.07 -22.37 -9.74
C GLU A 26 -11.14 -21.14 -9.71
N LYS A 27 -11.28 -20.20 -10.64
CA LYS A 27 -10.58 -18.91 -10.68
C LYS A 27 -11.35 -17.79 -10.00
N ILE A 28 -12.58 -18.05 -9.55
CA ILE A 28 -13.49 -17.05 -9.01
C ILE A 28 -13.64 -17.21 -7.48
N ILE A 29 -13.67 -16.09 -6.77
CA ILE A 29 -14.08 -16.01 -5.36
C ILE A 29 -15.29 -15.09 -5.24
N PHE A 30 -16.37 -15.64 -4.68
CA PHE A 30 -17.53 -14.88 -4.25
C PHE A 30 -17.28 -14.23 -2.90
N LEU A 31 -17.69 -12.97 -2.75
CA LEU A 31 -17.56 -12.19 -1.52
C LEU A 31 -18.94 -11.66 -1.13
N PHE A 32 -19.42 -12.02 0.06
CA PHE A 32 -20.70 -11.54 0.59
C PHE A 32 -20.54 -10.90 1.96
N GLU A 33 -21.43 -9.97 2.26
CA GLU A 33 -21.56 -9.40 3.60
C GLU A 33 -22.28 -10.40 4.52
N THR A 34 -21.77 -10.61 5.74
CA THR A 34 -22.33 -11.59 6.68
C THR A 34 -23.72 -11.22 7.21
N SER A 35 -24.01 -9.91 7.34
CA SER A 35 -25.26 -9.40 7.90
C SER A 35 -26.42 -9.46 6.91
N THR A 36 -26.19 -9.16 5.63
CA THR A 36 -27.24 -9.04 4.61
C THR A 36 -27.23 -10.17 3.58
N GLY A 37 -26.13 -10.92 3.47
CA GLY A 37 -25.91 -11.92 2.41
C GLY A 37 -25.76 -11.30 1.02
N LYS A 38 -25.67 -9.96 0.91
CA LYS A 38 -25.50 -9.28 -0.37
C LYS A 38 -24.05 -9.38 -0.85
N PRO A 39 -23.81 -9.42 -2.17
CA PRO A 39 -22.46 -9.37 -2.71
C PRO A 39 -21.76 -8.06 -2.32
N LEU A 40 -20.48 -8.13 -1.97
CA LEU A 40 -19.69 -6.98 -1.56
C LEU A 40 -19.19 -6.14 -2.75
N GLY A 41 -18.97 -4.84 -2.51
CA GLY A 41 -18.49 -3.89 -3.52
C GLY A 41 -19.53 -3.56 -4.59
N ASP A 42 -19.09 -3.44 -5.84
CA ASP A 42 -19.96 -3.16 -7.00
C ASP A 42 -20.69 -4.43 -7.50
N GLY A 43 -20.68 -5.52 -6.72
CA GLY A 43 -21.20 -6.83 -7.13
C GLY A 43 -20.30 -7.60 -8.11
N LYS A 44 -19.13 -7.04 -8.45
CA LYS A 44 -18.13 -7.72 -9.29
C LYS A 44 -17.41 -8.82 -8.51
N LEU A 45 -17.28 -9.98 -9.14
CA LEU A 45 -16.61 -11.14 -8.58
C LEU A 45 -15.09 -10.93 -8.47
N LEU A 46 -14.42 -11.59 -7.53
CA LEU A 46 -12.96 -11.68 -7.51
C LEU A 46 -12.54 -12.72 -8.55
N SER A 47 -11.87 -12.32 -9.62
CA SER A 47 -11.36 -13.24 -10.63
C SER A 47 -9.84 -13.25 -10.62
N HIS A 48 -9.25 -14.44 -10.68
CA HIS A 48 -7.82 -14.63 -10.84
C HIS A 48 -7.46 -15.28 -12.19
N LYS A 49 -6.19 -15.21 -12.60
CA LYS A 49 -5.74 -15.79 -13.87
C LYS A 49 -5.66 -17.32 -13.79
N ASN A 50 -5.22 -17.82 -12.64
CA ASN A 50 -5.03 -19.23 -12.34
C ASN A 50 -6.11 -19.75 -11.39
N GLU A 51 -6.28 -21.07 -11.35
CA GLU A 51 -7.15 -21.73 -10.38
C GLU A 51 -6.66 -21.45 -8.95
N ILE A 52 -7.61 -21.31 -8.03
CA ILE A 52 -7.37 -20.96 -6.64
C ILE A 52 -7.46 -22.23 -5.80
N LEU A 53 -6.45 -22.48 -4.96
CA LEU A 53 -6.38 -23.66 -4.09
C LEU A 53 -6.98 -23.40 -2.72
N GLU A 54 -6.56 -22.30 -2.09
CA GLU A 54 -6.87 -21.97 -0.69
C GLU A 54 -7.16 -20.48 -0.55
N ILE A 55 -8.17 -20.11 0.25
CA ILE A 55 -8.54 -18.72 0.55
C ILE A 55 -8.59 -18.49 2.07
N ALA A 56 -8.18 -17.32 2.54
CA ALA A 56 -8.41 -16.88 3.92
C ALA A 56 -8.58 -15.36 4.06
N LEU A 57 -9.59 -14.97 4.82
CA LEU A 57 -9.85 -13.58 5.23
C LEU A 57 -9.06 -13.22 6.48
N ASP A 58 -8.58 -11.98 6.56
CA ASP A 58 -8.07 -11.44 7.83
C ASP A 58 -9.19 -11.33 8.87
N GLN A 59 -8.84 -11.47 10.15
CA GLN A 59 -9.81 -11.62 11.25
C GLN A 59 -10.02 -10.32 12.04
N LYS A 60 -9.13 -9.33 11.88
CA LYS A 60 -9.17 -8.05 12.59
C LYS A 60 -9.33 -6.88 11.61
N GLY A 61 -9.76 -5.73 12.13
CA GLY A 61 -9.85 -4.49 11.37
C GLY A 61 -11.27 -4.16 10.91
N LEU A 62 -11.40 -2.95 10.35
CA LEU A 62 -12.66 -2.44 9.82
C LEU A 62 -13.02 -3.14 8.51
N THR A 63 -14.31 -3.18 8.19
CA THR A 63 -14.82 -3.79 6.96
C THR A 63 -14.24 -3.16 5.69
N ASN A 64 -13.83 -1.90 5.73
CA ASN A 64 -13.21 -1.22 4.59
C ASN A 64 -11.74 -1.63 4.37
N ASP A 65 -11.09 -2.16 5.39
CA ASP A 65 -9.69 -2.58 5.34
C ASP A 65 -9.52 -4.10 5.21
N ARG A 66 -10.63 -4.85 5.25
CA ARG A 66 -10.70 -6.31 5.16
C ARG A 66 -9.93 -6.81 3.94
N LYS A 67 -9.05 -7.78 4.16
CA LYS A 67 -8.22 -8.39 3.13
C LYS A 67 -8.53 -9.86 2.99
N ILE A 68 -8.32 -10.36 1.79
CA ILE A 68 -8.32 -11.78 1.49
C ILE A 68 -6.94 -12.14 0.94
N ALA A 69 -6.35 -13.18 1.51
CA ALA A 69 -5.19 -13.87 0.98
C ALA A 69 -5.64 -15.17 0.32
N PHE A 70 -4.97 -15.56 -0.77
CA PHE A 70 -5.25 -16.83 -1.42
C PHE A 70 -4.01 -17.41 -2.09
N ILE A 71 -3.97 -18.74 -2.22
CA ILE A 71 -2.92 -19.47 -2.93
C ILE A 71 -3.49 -19.94 -4.26
N ASP A 72 -2.78 -19.71 -5.35
CA ASP A 72 -3.14 -20.22 -6.67
C ASP A 72 -2.52 -21.62 -6.96
N LYS A 73 -2.87 -22.20 -8.11
CA LYS A 73 -2.35 -23.50 -8.55
C LYS A 73 -0.83 -23.53 -8.73
N ASN A 74 -0.20 -22.38 -8.97
CA ASN A 74 1.26 -22.25 -9.06
C ASN A 74 1.92 -22.16 -7.69
N ARG A 75 1.15 -22.25 -6.60
CA ARG A 75 1.59 -22.04 -5.22
C ARG A 75 2.09 -20.63 -4.97
N ASP A 76 1.56 -19.66 -5.71
CA ASP A 76 1.81 -18.25 -5.47
C ASP A 76 0.78 -17.72 -4.47
N LEU A 77 1.27 -17.07 -3.41
CA LEU A 77 0.43 -16.41 -2.41
C LEU A 77 0.10 -15.01 -2.89
N TYR A 78 -1.18 -14.68 -2.96
CA TYR A 78 -1.70 -13.37 -3.31
C TYR A 78 -2.48 -12.75 -2.16
N ILE A 79 -2.57 -11.42 -2.17
CA ILE A 79 -3.42 -10.63 -1.28
C ILE A 79 -4.16 -9.57 -2.09
N THR A 80 -5.41 -9.30 -1.72
CA THR A 80 -6.23 -8.20 -2.26
C THR A 80 -7.17 -7.64 -1.19
N SER A 81 -7.60 -6.39 -1.36
CA SER A 81 -8.71 -5.82 -0.58
C SER A 81 -10.04 -6.45 -0.98
N VAL A 82 -10.92 -6.67 0.01
CA VAL A 82 -12.28 -7.19 -0.22
C VAL A 82 -13.20 -6.12 -0.80
N LYS A 83 -13.19 -4.90 -0.24
CA LYS A 83 -13.97 -3.77 -0.78
C LYS A 83 -13.17 -3.05 -1.86
N ARG A 84 -13.79 -2.89 -3.03
CA ARG A 84 -13.15 -2.38 -4.27
C ARG A 84 -13.77 -1.09 -4.82
N PHE A 85 -14.53 -0.35 -4.02
CA PHE A 85 -15.26 0.83 -4.53
C PHE A 85 -14.34 1.82 -5.25
N GLY A 86 -14.56 2.00 -6.55
CA GLY A 86 -13.90 3.01 -7.38
C GLY A 86 -12.38 2.86 -7.59
N LYS A 87 -11.76 1.75 -7.16
CA LYS A 87 -10.33 1.49 -7.36
C LYS A 87 -10.12 0.29 -8.29
N GLU A 88 -9.08 0.35 -9.11
CA GLU A 88 -8.66 -0.81 -9.90
C GLU A 88 -8.29 -1.98 -8.97
N GLU A 89 -8.60 -3.19 -9.43
CA GLU A 89 -8.32 -4.41 -8.71
C GLU A 89 -6.81 -4.63 -8.61
N GLN A 90 -6.27 -4.47 -7.39
CA GLN A 90 -4.85 -4.65 -7.12
C GLN A 90 -4.62 -5.97 -6.39
N ILE A 91 -4.66 -7.07 -7.14
CA ILE A 91 -4.19 -8.38 -6.65
C ILE A 91 -2.66 -8.36 -6.67
N VAL A 92 -2.03 -8.48 -5.49
CA VAL A 92 -0.57 -8.44 -5.37
C VAL A 92 -0.03 -9.76 -4.85
N LYS A 93 1.06 -10.22 -5.48
CA LYS A 93 1.78 -11.43 -5.07
C LYS A 93 2.65 -11.13 -3.84
N LEU A 94 2.47 -11.90 -2.77
CA LEU A 94 3.26 -11.83 -1.53
C LEU A 94 4.40 -12.85 -1.48
N GLY A 95 4.22 -14.01 -2.10
CA GLY A 95 5.17 -15.13 -1.98
C GLY A 95 5.01 -16.14 -3.11
N THR A 96 5.97 -17.07 -3.18
CA THR A 96 6.04 -18.17 -4.16
C THR A 96 6.21 -19.48 -3.40
N MET A 97 5.77 -20.61 -3.94
CA MET A 97 5.91 -21.93 -3.29
C MET A 97 5.25 -22.01 -1.90
N VAL A 98 4.15 -21.29 -1.69
CA VAL A 98 3.39 -21.30 -0.44
C VAL A 98 2.36 -22.43 -0.49
N HIS A 99 2.37 -23.29 0.54
CA HIS A 99 1.56 -24.52 0.58
C HIS A 99 0.26 -24.38 1.37
N THR A 100 0.28 -23.54 2.39
CA THR A 100 -0.80 -23.34 3.37
C THR A 100 -0.59 -21.98 4.02
N LEU A 101 -1.68 -21.35 4.44
CA LEU A 101 -1.65 -20.04 5.07
C LEU A 101 -2.63 -19.95 6.24
N ALA A 102 -2.35 -19.07 7.20
CA ALA A 102 -3.31 -18.71 8.23
C ALA A 102 -3.11 -17.28 8.72
N TRP A 103 -4.21 -16.54 8.84
CA TRP A 103 -4.24 -15.25 9.52
C TRP A 103 -4.26 -15.45 11.03
N ASN A 104 -3.62 -14.54 11.74
CA ASN A 104 -3.77 -14.43 13.18
C ASN A 104 -5.20 -14.03 13.55
N ASP A 105 -5.67 -14.52 14.69
CA ASP A 105 -7.01 -14.30 15.20
C ASP A 105 -7.28 -12.86 15.68
N THR A 106 -6.25 -12.18 16.19
CA THR A 106 -6.39 -10.88 16.86
C THR A 106 -5.71 -9.73 16.14
N CYS A 107 -4.76 -10.02 15.24
CA CYS A 107 -3.94 -9.03 14.54
C CYS A 107 -3.88 -9.30 13.04
N ASN A 108 -3.55 -8.29 12.23
CA ASN A 108 -3.37 -8.45 10.79
C ASN A 108 -1.97 -8.96 10.46
N ILE A 109 -1.66 -10.16 10.96
CA ILE A 109 -0.41 -10.90 10.74
C ILE A 109 -0.78 -12.18 9.98
N LEU A 110 -0.03 -12.47 8.92
CA LEU A 110 -0.22 -13.65 8.10
C LEU A 110 0.97 -14.59 8.28
N CYS A 111 0.74 -15.89 8.38
CA CYS A 111 1.79 -16.89 8.32
C CYS A 111 1.53 -17.89 7.20
N GLY A 112 2.59 -18.54 6.73
CA GLY A 112 2.53 -19.54 5.67
C GLY A 112 3.76 -20.43 5.66
N LEU A 113 3.61 -21.62 5.06
CA LEU A 113 4.72 -22.54 4.80
C LEU A 113 5.18 -22.38 3.35
N GLN A 114 6.34 -21.76 3.19
CA GLN A 114 6.96 -21.45 1.92
C GLN A 114 8.13 -22.40 1.66
N ASP A 115 7.95 -23.36 0.74
CA ASP A 115 8.92 -24.43 0.50
C ASP A 115 9.34 -25.15 1.80
N THR A 116 10.58 -24.97 2.27
CA THR A 116 11.10 -25.50 3.54
C THR A 116 11.14 -24.47 4.66
N ARG A 117 10.54 -23.29 4.49
CA ARG A 117 10.53 -22.19 5.47
C ARG A 117 9.13 -21.93 6.02
N PHE A 118 9.08 -21.63 7.30
CA PHE A 118 7.93 -20.99 7.94
C PHE A 118 8.13 -19.48 7.89
N THR A 119 7.24 -18.80 7.19
CA THR A 119 7.31 -17.36 6.95
C THR A 119 6.14 -16.68 7.64
N VAL A 120 6.41 -15.60 8.36
CA VAL A 120 5.43 -14.75 9.01
C VAL A 120 5.57 -13.33 8.45
N TRP A 121 4.53 -12.87 7.78
CA TRP A 121 4.38 -11.49 7.36
C TRP A 121 3.77 -10.71 8.53
N TYR A 122 4.60 -10.00 9.30
CA TYR A 122 4.14 -9.20 10.44
C TYR A 122 3.22 -8.05 10.05
N TYR A 123 3.36 -7.54 8.82
CA TYR A 123 2.44 -6.54 8.27
C TYR A 123 2.27 -6.74 6.76
N PRO A 124 1.37 -7.65 6.32
CA PRO A 124 1.16 -7.94 4.89
C PRO A 124 0.73 -6.72 4.07
N ASN A 125 0.10 -5.74 4.73
CA ASN A 125 -0.33 -4.48 4.09
C ASN A 125 0.85 -3.63 3.57
N THR A 126 2.08 -3.92 4.01
CA THR A 126 3.30 -3.29 3.48
C THR A 126 3.35 -3.31 1.96
N VAL A 127 2.83 -4.35 1.31
CA VAL A 127 2.84 -4.50 -0.15
C VAL A 127 2.08 -3.39 -0.92
N TYR A 128 1.12 -2.74 -0.25
CA TYR A 128 0.35 -1.62 -0.80
C TYR A 128 0.96 -0.26 -0.49
N VAL A 129 1.87 -0.20 0.48
CA VAL A 129 2.43 1.04 1.01
C VAL A 129 3.86 1.24 0.49
N ASP A 130 4.70 0.23 0.67
CA ASP A 130 6.12 0.27 0.34
C ASP A 130 6.62 -1.16 0.10
N ARG A 131 6.70 -1.54 -1.18
CA ARG A 131 7.10 -2.90 -1.58
C ARG A 131 8.57 -3.19 -1.29
N ASP A 132 9.42 -2.17 -1.23
CA ASP A 132 10.87 -2.36 -1.10
C ASP A 132 11.25 -2.82 0.30
N ILE A 133 10.48 -2.39 1.32
CA ILE A 133 10.70 -2.83 2.71
C ILE A 133 9.96 -4.13 3.05
N LEU A 134 9.11 -4.66 2.17
CA LEU A 134 8.37 -5.91 2.42
C LEU A 134 9.28 -7.04 2.93
N PRO A 135 10.45 -7.34 2.32
CA PRO A 135 11.35 -8.39 2.82
C PRO A 135 11.86 -8.13 4.24
N LYS A 136 11.96 -6.86 4.66
CA LYS A 136 12.38 -6.46 6.01
C LYS A 136 11.25 -6.61 7.04
N THR A 137 10.00 -6.82 6.63
CA THR A 137 8.85 -7.02 7.53
C THR A 137 8.51 -8.48 7.81
N LEU A 138 9.38 -9.39 7.36
CA LEU A 138 9.18 -10.84 7.46
C LEU A 138 10.00 -11.42 8.61
N TYR A 139 9.42 -12.43 9.24
CA TYR A 139 10.17 -13.39 10.04
C TYR A 139 10.18 -14.72 9.32
N GLU A 140 11.36 -15.32 9.16
CA GLU A 140 11.53 -16.63 8.56
C GLU A 140 12.22 -17.57 9.55
N ARG A 141 11.75 -18.82 9.58
CA ARG A 141 12.35 -19.91 10.34
C ARG A 141 12.41 -21.15 9.47
N ASP A 142 13.47 -21.94 9.60
CA ASP A 142 13.54 -23.24 8.95
C ASP A 142 12.40 -24.15 9.44
N ALA A 143 11.67 -24.73 8.50
CA ALA A 143 10.51 -25.58 8.68
C ALA A 143 10.75 -27.01 8.18
N SER A 144 12.00 -27.35 7.84
CA SER A 144 12.40 -28.69 7.37
C SER A 144 12.04 -29.82 8.36
N GLU A 145 11.85 -29.48 9.64
CA GLU A 145 11.43 -30.40 10.70
C GLU A 145 9.98 -30.89 10.57
N PHE A 146 9.11 -30.20 9.81
CA PHE A 146 7.68 -30.50 9.77
C PHE A 146 7.27 -31.67 8.86
N SER A 147 8.24 -32.42 8.31
CA SER A 147 8.03 -33.59 7.43
C SER A 147 7.36 -33.24 6.10
N LYS A 148 6.86 -34.24 5.34
CA LYS A 148 6.21 -34.01 4.04
C LYS A 148 4.81 -33.42 4.24
N ASN A 149 4.44 -32.42 3.44
CA ASN A 149 3.10 -31.79 3.37
C ASN A 149 2.50 -31.32 4.72
N PRO A 150 3.21 -30.52 5.52
CA PRO A 150 2.63 -29.89 6.70
C PRO A 150 1.50 -28.90 6.31
N HIS A 151 0.50 -28.79 7.17
CA HIS A 151 -0.64 -27.88 6.99
C HIS A 151 -0.84 -27.01 8.23
N ILE A 152 -0.97 -25.70 8.05
CA ILE A 152 -1.24 -24.79 9.17
C ILE A 152 -2.71 -24.93 9.51
N VAL A 153 -3.01 -25.23 10.77
CA VAL A 153 -4.39 -25.44 11.26
C VAL A 153 -4.96 -24.15 11.83
N SER A 154 -4.16 -23.42 12.61
CA SER A 154 -4.59 -22.19 13.27
C SER A 154 -3.42 -21.32 13.67
N PHE A 155 -3.70 -20.03 13.83
CA PHE A 155 -2.77 -19.04 14.36
C PHE A 155 -3.51 -18.18 15.39
N VAL A 156 -3.29 -18.49 16.67
CA VAL A 156 -4.01 -17.91 17.80
C VAL A 156 -3.00 -17.26 18.75
N GLY A 157 -3.18 -15.98 19.04
CA GLY A 157 -2.22 -15.22 19.85
C GLY A 157 -0.82 -15.26 19.25
N ASN A 158 0.14 -15.83 19.96
CA ASN A 158 1.52 -16.01 19.48
C ASN A 158 1.87 -17.46 19.12
N GLN A 159 0.88 -18.33 18.97
CA GLN A 159 1.08 -19.75 18.66
C GLN A 159 0.48 -20.14 17.31
N VAL A 160 1.28 -20.78 16.48
CA VAL A 160 0.85 -21.40 15.22
C VAL A 160 0.82 -22.90 15.40
N THR A 161 -0.33 -23.51 15.12
CA THR A 161 -0.51 -24.96 15.18
C THR A 161 -0.40 -25.54 13.78
N ILE A 162 0.50 -26.50 13.60
CA ILE A 162 0.78 -27.17 12.34
C ILE A 162 0.48 -28.65 12.48
N ARG A 163 -0.27 -29.21 11.52
CA ARG A 163 -0.49 -30.64 11.39
C ARG A 163 0.52 -31.23 10.41
N ARG A 164 1.27 -32.25 10.86
CA ARG A 164 2.21 -33.01 10.01
C ARG A 164 1.48 -34.08 9.19
N ALA A 165 2.19 -34.72 8.26
CA ALA A 165 1.67 -35.84 7.48
C ALA A 165 1.24 -37.06 8.31
N ASP A 166 1.85 -37.29 9.48
CA ASP A 166 1.47 -38.36 10.40
C ASP A 166 0.22 -38.01 11.25
N GLY A 167 -0.36 -36.82 11.05
CA GLY A 167 -1.52 -36.32 11.79
C GLY A 167 -1.18 -35.67 13.14
N SER A 168 0.07 -35.72 13.59
CA SER A 168 0.50 -35.06 14.83
C SER A 168 0.41 -33.53 14.72
N LEU A 169 0.14 -32.88 15.84
CA LEU A 169 0.11 -31.42 15.96
C LEU A 169 1.40 -30.92 16.59
N ILE A 170 2.02 -29.95 15.94
CA ILE A 170 3.19 -29.21 16.43
C ILE A 170 2.77 -27.75 16.66
N HIS A 171 3.34 -27.12 17.67
CA HIS A 171 3.14 -25.71 17.97
C HIS A 171 4.45 -24.93 17.76
N ILE A 172 4.39 -23.86 16.98
CA ILE A 172 5.46 -22.87 16.85
C ILE A 172 5.03 -21.62 17.61
N SER A 173 5.90 -21.13 18.49
CA SER A 173 5.73 -19.82 19.10
C SER A 173 6.44 -18.75 18.29
N ILE A 174 5.75 -17.64 18.05
CA ILE A 174 6.31 -16.42 17.45
C ILE A 174 6.49 -15.34 18.52
N SER A 175 7.25 -14.31 18.17
CA SER A 175 7.40 -13.11 19.01
C SER A 175 6.03 -12.48 19.29
N PRO A 176 5.73 -12.07 20.54
CA PRO A 176 4.50 -11.36 20.87
C PRO A 176 4.55 -9.86 20.51
N TYR A 177 5.74 -9.30 20.26
CA TYR A 177 5.92 -7.86 20.05
C TYR A 177 5.20 -7.31 18.81
N PRO A 178 5.14 -8.00 17.66
CA PRO A 178 4.34 -7.54 16.52
C PRO A 178 2.87 -7.32 16.87
N ALA A 179 2.26 -8.21 17.65
CA ALA A 179 0.86 -8.06 18.07
C ALA A 179 0.67 -6.81 18.94
N ILE A 180 1.58 -6.58 19.89
CA ILE A 180 1.58 -5.37 20.74
C ILE A 180 1.78 -4.10 19.89
N LEU A 181 2.62 -4.17 18.85
CA LEU A 181 2.84 -3.06 17.92
C LEU A 181 1.55 -2.70 17.15
N HIS A 182 0.84 -3.71 16.63
CA HIS A 182 -0.47 -3.51 15.99
C HIS A 182 -1.46 -2.84 16.95
N GLU A 183 -1.48 -3.24 18.23
CA GLU A 183 -2.35 -2.63 19.24
C GLU A 183 -2.02 -1.15 19.46
N TYR A 184 -0.75 -0.79 19.67
CA TYR A 184 -0.33 0.60 19.84
C TYR A 184 -0.67 1.47 18.63
N VAL A 185 -0.42 0.96 17.42
CA VAL A 185 -0.76 1.68 16.18
C VAL A 185 -2.27 1.87 16.04
N SER A 186 -3.07 0.83 16.31
CA SER A 186 -4.53 0.92 16.25
C SER A 186 -5.12 1.91 17.26
N SER A 187 -4.40 2.15 18.36
CA SER A 187 -4.75 3.12 19.41
C SER A 187 -4.08 4.48 19.23
N SER A 188 -3.39 4.72 18.10
CA SER A 188 -2.61 5.95 17.82
C SER A 188 -1.55 6.28 18.88
N LYS A 189 -1.03 5.28 19.60
CA LYS A 189 0.02 5.41 20.63
C LYS A 189 1.41 5.30 20.01
N TRP A 190 1.76 6.24 19.14
CA TRP A 190 2.99 6.21 18.35
C TRP A 190 4.27 6.27 19.19
N GLU A 191 4.28 7.06 20.26
CA GLU A 191 5.44 7.14 21.17
C GLU A 191 5.72 5.81 21.88
N ASP A 192 4.67 5.07 22.25
CA ASP A 192 4.79 3.73 22.84
C ASP A 192 5.31 2.72 21.82
N ALA A 193 4.83 2.80 20.57
CA ALA A 193 5.32 1.97 19.47
C ALA A 193 6.82 2.20 19.19
N VAL A 194 7.27 3.45 19.20
CA VAL A 194 8.70 3.80 19.05
C VAL A 194 9.51 3.28 20.24
N ARG A 195 9.01 3.44 21.48
CA ARG A 195 9.65 2.90 22.68
C ARG A 195 9.79 1.38 22.63
N LEU A 196 8.75 0.68 22.17
CA LEU A 196 8.77 -0.77 21.96
C LEU A 196 9.86 -1.16 20.96
N CYS A 197 9.94 -0.49 19.80
CA CYS A 197 10.96 -0.81 18.79
C CYS A 197 12.39 -0.55 19.30
N ARG A 198 12.59 0.51 20.10
CA ARG A 198 13.88 0.78 20.77
C ARG A 198 14.23 -0.27 21.82
N PHE A 199 13.25 -0.84 22.50
CA PHE A 199 13.44 -1.88 23.50
C PHE A 199 13.78 -3.22 22.86
N VAL A 200 13.01 -3.64 21.83
CA VAL A 200 13.19 -4.93 21.14
C VAL A 200 14.47 -4.95 20.31
N LYS A 201 14.88 -3.81 19.73
CA LYS A 201 16.11 -3.66 18.92
C LYS A 201 16.18 -4.58 17.70
N GLU A 202 15.04 -4.95 17.14
CA GLU A 202 14.96 -5.73 15.91
C GLU A 202 14.62 -4.84 14.70
N GLN A 203 15.33 -5.03 13.60
CA GLN A 203 15.10 -4.27 12.36
C GLN A 203 13.72 -4.55 11.76
N THR A 204 13.20 -5.78 11.92
CA THR A 204 11.88 -6.20 11.45
C THR A 204 10.76 -5.38 12.10
N MET A 205 10.87 -5.14 13.40
CA MET A 205 9.92 -4.30 14.14
C MET A 205 9.92 -2.85 13.66
N TRP A 206 11.11 -2.28 13.41
CA TRP A 206 11.23 -0.95 12.83
C TRP A 206 10.66 -0.86 11.41
N ALA A 207 10.88 -1.88 10.57
CA ALA A 207 10.30 -1.92 9.24
C ALA A 207 8.76 -2.00 9.28
N CYS A 208 8.20 -2.81 10.19
CA CYS A 208 6.75 -2.85 10.40
C CYS A 208 6.21 -1.51 10.87
N LEU A 209 6.87 -0.86 11.83
CA LEU A 209 6.46 0.47 12.31
C LEU A 209 6.52 1.51 11.20
N ALA A 210 7.55 1.50 10.35
CA ALA A 210 7.65 2.40 9.19
C ALA A 210 6.46 2.22 8.24
N ALA A 211 6.15 0.99 7.85
CA ALA A 211 5.01 0.69 6.97
C ALA A 211 3.67 1.08 7.60
N MET A 212 3.48 0.80 8.90
CA MET A 212 2.27 1.15 9.65
C MET A 212 2.09 2.67 9.80
N ALA A 213 3.18 3.41 10.03
CA ALA A 213 3.16 4.85 10.18
C ALA A 213 2.77 5.54 8.86
N VAL A 214 3.32 5.09 7.73
CA VAL A 214 2.95 5.60 6.40
C VAL A 214 1.50 5.30 6.07
N ALA A 215 1.03 4.08 6.37
CA ALA A 215 -0.38 3.70 6.15
C ALA A 215 -1.35 4.62 6.91
N ASN A 216 -0.98 5.05 8.12
CA ASN A 216 -1.77 5.97 8.95
C ASN A 216 -1.40 7.45 8.77
N ARG A 217 -0.50 7.77 7.82
CA ARG A 217 -0.05 9.13 7.50
C ARG A 217 0.70 9.84 8.63
N ASP A 218 1.28 9.10 9.58
CA ASP A 218 2.16 9.63 10.62
C ASP A 218 3.62 9.72 10.12
N MET A 219 3.97 10.86 9.54
CA MET A 219 5.28 11.10 8.95
C MET A 219 6.40 11.25 9.98
N THR A 220 6.07 11.68 11.20
CA THR A 220 7.05 11.83 12.28
C THR A 220 7.58 10.48 12.73
N THR A 221 6.69 9.51 12.96
CA THR A 221 7.11 8.15 13.31
C THR A 221 7.74 7.42 12.14
N ALA A 222 7.22 7.64 10.92
CA ALA A 222 7.80 7.06 9.71
C ALA A 222 9.26 7.48 9.53
N GLU A 223 9.60 8.76 9.71
CA GLU A 223 10.99 9.23 9.61
C GLU A 223 11.92 8.52 10.59
N ILE A 224 11.53 8.43 11.87
CA ILE A 224 12.33 7.75 12.91
C ILE A 224 12.54 6.28 12.53
N ALA A 225 11.48 5.62 12.06
CA ALA A 225 11.53 4.21 11.70
C ALA A 225 12.37 3.95 10.44
N TYR A 226 12.23 4.77 9.39
CA TYR A 226 13.05 4.68 8.18
C TYR A 226 14.54 4.95 8.47
N ALA A 227 14.83 5.92 9.33
CA ALA A 227 16.19 6.18 9.80
C ALA A 227 16.76 4.98 10.56
N ALA A 228 15.96 4.31 11.39
CA ALA A 228 16.39 3.12 12.14
C ALA A 228 16.67 1.90 11.25
N ILE A 229 15.97 1.75 10.12
CA ILE A 229 16.21 0.65 9.15
C ILE A 229 17.27 0.97 8.09
N GLY A 230 17.80 2.20 8.06
CA GLY A 230 18.84 2.64 7.13
C GLY A 230 18.34 3.07 5.74
N GLU A 231 17.05 3.37 5.59
CA GLU A 231 16.46 3.83 4.31
C GLU A 231 16.59 5.36 4.17
N ILE A 232 17.82 5.83 3.93
CA ILE A 232 18.16 7.27 3.95
C ILE A 232 17.40 8.05 2.88
N ASP A 233 17.24 7.49 1.68
CA ASP A 233 16.54 8.15 0.57
C ASP A 233 15.08 8.46 0.94
N LYS A 234 14.43 7.55 1.67
CA LYS A 234 13.07 7.74 2.17
C LYS A 234 13.01 8.81 3.24
N VAL A 235 13.98 8.86 4.16
CA VAL A 235 14.09 9.92 5.18
C VAL A 235 14.26 11.30 4.53
N GLN A 236 15.13 11.41 3.53
CA GLN A 236 15.33 12.67 2.80
C GLN A 236 14.04 13.12 2.10
N TYR A 237 13.33 12.20 1.47
CA TYR A 237 12.05 12.49 0.86
C TYR A 237 11.01 12.95 1.89
N ILE A 238 10.92 12.29 3.05
CA ILE A 238 10.02 12.72 4.14
C ILE A 238 10.36 14.13 4.64
N ASN A 239 11.64 14.48 4.72
CA ASN A 239 12.04 15.83 5.10
C ASN A 239 11.68 16.86 4.02
N SER A 240 11.84 16.53 2.74
CA SER A 240 11.36 17.39 1.66
C SER A 240 9.85 17.67 1.71
N ILE A 241 9.06 16.70 2.19
CA ILE A 241 7.61 16.88 2.41
C ILE A 241 7.35 17.92 3.52
N LYS A 242 8.12 17.88 4.61
CA LYS A 242 7.92 18.82 5.73
C LYS A 242 8.16 20.27 5.32
N ASP A 243 9.08 20.49 4.38
CA ASP A 243 9.45 21.80 3.84
C ASP A 243 8.40 22.38 2.86
N LEU A 244 7.42 21.59 2.42
CA LEU A 244 6.36 22.07 1.53
C LEU A 244 5.48 23.12 2.23
N PRO A 245 4.99 24.14 1.49
CA PRO A 245 4.24 25.25 2.09
C PRO A 245 2.78 24.90 2.39
N SER A 246 2.08 24.21 1.48
CA SER A 246 0.66 23.89 1.60
C SER A 246 0.43 22.54 2.30
N LYS A 247 -0.66 22.45 3.10
CA LYS A 247 -1.10 21.20 3.71
C LYS A 247 -1.59 20.19 2.67
N GLU A 248 -2.25 20.67 1.63
CA GLU A 248 -2.76 19.88 0.52
C GLU A 248 -1.60 19.30 -0.30
N SER A 249 -0.55 20.10 -0.53
CA SER A 249 0.71 19.66 -1.16
C SER A 249 1.40 18.57 -0.32
N LYS A 250 1.51 18.77 1.01
CA LYS A 250 2.00 17.72 1.93
C LYS A 250 1.20 16.43 1.81
N MET A 251 -0.13 16.54 1.87
CA MET A 251 -1.01 15.38 1.77
C MET A 251 -0.82 14.63 0.44
N ALA A 252 -0.71 15.35 -0.67
CA ALA A 252 -0.48 14.75 -1.98
C ALA A 252 0.86 14.00 -2.04
N HIS A 253 1.94 14.60 -1.52
CA HIS A 253 3.24 13.93 -1.50
C HIS A 253 3.29 12.72 -0.55
N ILE A 254 2.53 12.73 0.55
CA ILE A 254 2.36 11.56 1.43
C ILE A 254 1.61 10.44 0.70
N LEU A 255 0.54 10.77 -0.01
CA LEU A 255 -0.20 9.79 -0.82
C LEU A 255 0.65 9.23 -1.95
N MET A 256 1.49 10.06 -2.58
CA MET A 256 2.45 9.61 -3.58
C MET A 256 3.50 8.67 -2.96
N PHE A 257 3.97 8.98 -1.74
CA PHE A 257 4.88 8.12 -1.00
C PHE A 257 4.29 6.74 -0.71
N SER A 258 2.99 6.68 -0.40
CA SER A 258 2.28 5.42 -0.16
C SER A 258 1.79 4.72 -1.44
N GLY A 259 2.22 5.14 -2.63
CA GLY A 259 1.82 4.55 -3.92
C GLY A 259 0.43 4.94 -4.44
N ASN A 260 -0.31 5.82 -3.75
CA ASN A 260 -1.67 6.25 -4.12
C ASN A 260 -1.65 7.48 -5.06
N ILE A 261 -1.09 7.31 -6.26
CA ILE A 261 -0.85 8.41 -7.22
C ILE A 261 -2.15 9.10 -7.66
N GLN A 262 -3.21 8.32 -7.95
CA GLN A 262 -4.49 8.87 -8.40
C GLN A 262 -5.17 9.74 -7.34
N GLU A 263 -5.11 9.32 -6.07
CA GLU A 263 -5.65 10.11 -4.96
C GLU A 263 -4.80 11.37 -4.73
N ALA A 264 -3.47 11.27 -4.83
CA ALA A 264 -2.58 12.41 -4.74
C ALA A 264 -2.91 13.47 -5.80
N GLU A 265 -3.12 13.06 -7.06
CA GLU A 265 -3.54 13.94 -8.14
C GLU A 265 -4.90 14.59 -7.83
N MET A 266 -5.88 13.80 -7.38
CA MET A 266 -7.21 14.31 -7.06
C MET A 266 -7.17 15.37 -5.95
N VAL A 267 -6.38 15.16 -4.89
CA VAL A 267 -6.22 16.13 -3.80
C VAL A 267 -5.65 17.46 -4.32
N LEU A 268 -4.63 17.41 -5.18
CA LEU A 268 -4.05 18.62 -5.77
C LEU A 268 -5.03 19.35 -6.68
N LEU A 269 -5.77 18.62 -7.51
CA LEU A 269 -6.77 19.20 -8.40
C LEU A 269 -7.93 19.83 -7.64
N GLN A 270 -8.41 19.21 -6.56
CA GLN A 270 -9.43 19.77 -5.67
C GLN A 270 -8.93 21.04 -4.96
N ALA A 271 -7.65 21.07 -4.57
CA ALA A 271 -7.01 22.27 -4.03
C ALA A 271 -6.79 23.37 -5.09
N GLY A 272 -6.93 23.06 -6.38
CA GLY A 272 -6.63 23.97 -7.49
C GLY A 272 -5.13 24.13 -7.76
N LEU A 273 -4.28 23.26 -7.21
CA LEU A 273 -2.84 23.23 -7.41
C LEU A 273 -2.50 22.42 -8.68
N VAL A 274 -2.96 22.93 -9.83
CA VAL A 274 -2.84 22.23 -11.13
C VAL A 274 -1.37 22.04 -11.54
N TYR A 275 -0.51 23.04 -11.30
CA TYR A 275 0.92 22.93 -11.61
C TYR A 275 1.58 21.78 -10.84
N GLN A 276 1.30 21.64 -9.54
CA GLN A 276 1.83 20.54 -8.73
C GLN A 276 1.34 19.18 -9.23
N ALA A 277 0.07 19.08 -9.65
CA ALA A 277 -0.48 17.85 -10.23
C ALA A 277 0.23 17.47 -11.55
N ILE A 278 0.58 18.47 -12.38
CA ILE A 278 1.37 18.26 -13.60
C ILE A 278 2.80 17.85 -13.24
N GLN A 279 3.44 18.53 -12.28
CA GLN A 279 4.81 18.26 -11.86
C GLN A 279 4.98 16.84 -11.29
N ILE A 280 4.02 16.37 -10.49
CA ILE A 280 4.01 14.99 -10.00
C ILE A 280 3.96 13.99 -11.16
N ASN A 281 3.07 14.21 -12.14
CA ASN A 281 2.97 13.33 -13.30
C ASN A 281 4.24 13.36 -14.18
N ILE A 282 4.92 14.51 -14.29
CA ILE A 282 6.24 14.62 -14.94
C ILE A 282 7.29 13.80 -14.18
N ASN A 283 7.36 13.95 -12.85
CA ASN A 283 8.33 13.24 -12.00
C ASN A 283 8.13 11.72 -12.03
N LEU A 284 6.89 11.26 -12.20
CA LEU A 284 6.52 9.85 -12.33
C LEU A 284 6.63 9.33 -13.77
N TYR A 285 7.09 10.16 -14.72
CA TYR A 285 7.17 9.84 -16.16
C TYR A 285 5.83 9.51 -16.83
N ASN A 286 4.71 9.93 -16.22
CA ASN A 286 3.37 9.82 -16.77
C ASN A 286 3.08 10.98 -17.74
N TRP A 287 3.84 11.02 -18.84
CA TRP A 287 3.82 12.10 -19.81
C TRP A 287 2.42 12.34 -20.42
N GLU A 288 1.72 11.28 -20.80
CA GLU A 288 0.37 11.41 -21.40
C GLU A 288 -0.61 12.10 -20.46
N ARG A 289 -0.60 11.73 -19.17
CA ARG A 289 -1.47 12.34 -18.16
C ARG A 289 -1.06 13.78 -17.88
N ALA A 290 0.24 14.07 -17.80
CA ALA A 290 0.75 15.42 -17.62
C ALA A 290 0.28 16.36 -18.76
N LEU A 291 0.34 15.91 -20.01
CA LEU A 291 -0.14 16.68 -21.16
C LEU A 291 -1.66 16.86 -21.13
N GLU A 292 -2.41 15.81 -20.81
CA GLU A 292 -3.88 15.88 -20.70
C GLU A 292 -4.31 16.94 -19.67
N LEU A 293 -3.68 16.94 -18.49
CA LEU A 293 -3.93 17.93 -17.45
C LEU A 293 -3.58 19.34 -17.92
N ALA A 294 -2.41 19.52 -18.53
CA ALA A 294 -1.96 20.81 -19.05
C ALA A 294 -2.93 21.38 -20.11
N VAL A 295 -3.40 20.56 -21.05
CA VAL A 295 -4.34 20.96 -22.09
C VAL A 295 -5.73 21.25 -21.50
N LYS A 296 -6.22 20.39 -20.60
CA LYS A 296 -7.55 20.53 -19.97
C LYS A 296 -7.68 21.82 -19.18
N TYR A 297 -6.67 22.16 -18.40
CA TYR A 297 -6.65 23.39 -17.60
C TYR A 297 -6.03 24.58 -18.34
N LYS A 298 -5.54 24.37 -19.57
CA LYS A 298 -4.90 25.38 -20.44
C LYS A 298 -3.72 26.08 -19.74
N THR A 299 -2.93 25.33 -18.96
CA THR A 299 -1.79 25.82 -18.19
C THR A 299 -0.56 24.93 -18.39
N HIS A 300 0.65 25.52 -18.34
CA HIS A 300 1.95 24.80 -18.34
C HIS A 300 2.18 23.77 -19.47
N VAL A 301 1.53 23.91 -20.63
CA VAL A 301 1.76 23.03 -21.80
C VAL A 301 3.21 23.13 -22.27
N ASP A 302 3.75 24.35 -22.32
CA ASP A 302 5.16 24.65 -22.59
C ASP A 302 6.12 23.91 -21.65
N THR A 303 5.76 23.83 -20.37
CA THR A 303 6.54 23.19 -19.31
C THR A 303 6.61 21.68 -19.53
N VAL A 304 5.47 21.03 -19.80
CA VAL A 304 5.41 19.58 -20.08
C VAL A 304 6.22 19.23 -21.32
N LEU A 305 6.11 20.03 -22.39
CA LEU A 305 6.87 19.84 -23.63
C LEU A 305 8.38 19.99 -23.40
N ALA A 306 8.80 21.01 -22.65
CA ALA A 306 10.22 21.26 -22.34
C ALA A 306 10.85 20.10 -21.53
N TYR A 307 10.17 19.64 -20.47
CA TYR A 307 10.65 18.50 -19.68
C TYR A 307 10.69 17.21 -20.50
N ARG A 308 9.72 17.01 -21.40
CA ARG A 308 9.69 15.85 -22.30
C ARG A 308 10.84 15.90 -23.31
N GLN A 309 11.12 17.05 -23.90
CA GLN A 309 12.25 17.24 -24.82
C GLN A 309 13.58 16.96 -24.11
N LYS A 310 13.79 17.54 -22.93
CA LYS A 310 14.99 17.29 -22.12
C LYS A 310 15.17 15.82 -21.77
N PHE A 311 14.07 15.13 -21.43
CA PHE A 311 14.06 13.70 -21.19
C PHE A 311 14.52 12.93 -22.45
N LEU A 312 13.90 13.20 -23.61
CA LEU A 312 14.22 12.53 -24.87
C LEU A 312 15.67 12.78 -25.34
N GLU A 313 16.17 14.00 -25.19
CA GLU A 313 17.57 14.36 -25.50
C GLU A 313 18.55 13.57 -24.63
N THR A 314 18.25 13.39 -23.34
CA THR A 314 19.08 12.60 -22.42
C THR A 314 19.20 11.13 -22.86
N PHE A 315 18.17 10.60 -23.52
CA PHE A 315 18.16 9.23 -24.05
C PHE A 315 18.51 9.13 -25.55
N GLY A 316 18.81 10.24 -26.21
CA GLY A 316 19.10 10.29 -27.65
C GLY A 316 17.94 9.80 -28.53
N LYS A 317 16.69 9.92 -28.08
CA LYS A 317 15.49 9.47 -28.80
C LYS A 317 14.71 10.65 -29.35
N GLN A 318 14.03 10.45 -30.47
CA GLN A 318 13.10 11.43 -31.03
C GLN A 318 11.67 11.17 -30.53
N GLU A 319 10.85 12.22 -30.51
CA GLU A 319 9.47 12.12 -30.04
C GLU A 319 8.64 11.26 -31.00
N THR A 320 8.00 10.22 -30.47
CA THR A 320 7.16 9.30 -31.25
C THR A 320 5.67 9.62 -31.08
N ASN A 321 5.29 10.39 -30.05
CA ASN A 321 3.90 10.62 -29.74
C ASN A 321 3.30 11.73 -30.61
N LYS A 322 2.27 11.38 -31.41
CA LYS A 322 1.58 12.28 -32.34
C LYS A 322 0.98 13.52 -31.65
N ARG A 323 0.48 13.38 -30.41
CA ARG A 323 -0.08 14.51 -29.66
C ARG A 323 1.01 15.52 -29.30
N TYR A 324 2.17 15.05 -28.87
CA TYR A 324 3.30 15.90 -28.53
C TYR A 324 3.83 16.66 -29.75
N LEU A 325 3.92 16.00 -30.91
CA LEU A 325 4.34 16.64 -32.16
C LEU A 325 3.39 17.78 -32.60
N GLN A 326 2.07 17.55 -32.52
CA GLN A 326 1.07 18.57 -32.87
C GLN A 326 1.14 19.82 -31.99
N TYR A 327 1.38 19.65 -30.68
CA TYR A 327 1.51 20.79 -29.77
C TYR A 327 2.91 21.43 -29.82
N ALA A 328 3.93 20.70 -30.27
CA ALA A 328 5.28 21.23 -30.46
C ALA A 328 5.40 22.11 -31.72
N GLU A 329 4.66 21.83 -32.79
CA GLU A 329 4.71 22.61 -34.06
C GLU A 329 4.30 24.09 -33.90
N GLY A 330 3.64 24.46 -32.79
CA GLY A 330 3.19 25.84 -32.53
C GLY A 330 3.90 26.58 -31.39
N LEU A 331 4.93 25.99 -30.75
CA LEU A 331 5.48 26.50 -29.49
C LEU A 331 7.01 26.62 -29.53
N GLN A 332 7.53 27.84 -29.40
CA GLN A 332 8.93 28.06 -29.04
C GLN A 332 9.13 27.84 -27.54
N ILE A 333 9.94 26.84 -27.18
CA ILE A 333 10.25 26.50 -25.80
C ILE A 333 11.28 27.48 -25.25
N ASP A 334 10.85 28.32 -24.31
CA ASP A 334 11.67 29.32 -23.63
C ASP A 334 11.83 28.94 -22.15
N TRP A 335 13.00 28.43 -21.78
CA TRP A 335 13.28 27.92 -20.44
C TRP A 335 13.23 29.00 -19.34
N GLU A 336 13.52 30.27 -19.67
CA GLU A 336 13.47 31.37 -18.69
C GLU A 336 12.03 31.72 -18.35
N LYS A 337 11.16 31.78 -19.35
CA LYS A 337 9.71 32.00 -19.13
C LYS A 337 9.07 30.85 -18.36
N ILE A 338 9.47 29.61 -18.65
CA ILE A 338 8.97 28.44 -17.93
C ILE A 338 9.38 28.52 -16.44
N LYS A 339 10.65 28.82 -16.15
CA LYS A 339 11.11 28.99 -14.75
C LYS A 339 10.38 30.12 -14.04
N ALA A 340 10.17 31.26 -14.68
CA ALA A 340 9.42 32.38 -14.11
C ALA A 340 7.96 32.01 -13.80
N LYS A 341 7.28 31.27 -14.69
CA LYS A 341 5.91 30.78 -14.46
C LYS A 341 5.84 29.78 -13.29
N ILE A 342 6.83 28.91 -13.18
CA ILE A 342 6.94 27.93 -12.08
C ILE A 342 7.13 28.68 -10.75
N GLU A 343 8.02 29.67 -10.71
CA GLU A 343 8.29 30.45 -9.51
C GLU A 343 7.08 31.28 -9.07
N MET A 344 6.30 31.81 -10.02
CA MET A 344 5.03 32.48 -9.73
C MET A 344 3.99 31.53 -9.09
N GLU A 345 3.83 30.31 -9.61
CA GLU A 345 2.91 29.32 -9.03
C GLU A 345 3.35 28.87 -7.63
N ILE A 346 4.67 28.68 -7.40
CA ILE A 346 5.21 28.34 -6.07
C ILE A 346 5.00 29.50 -5.09
N THR A 347 5.18 30.74 -5.53
CA THR A 347 4.96 31.93 -4.68
C THR A 347 3.47 32.07 -4.33
N LYS A 348 2.59 31.87 -5.31
CA LYS A 348 1.14 31.88 -5.12
C LYS A 348 0.67 30.77 -4.18
N GLU A 349 1.26 29.58 -4.26
CA GLU A 349 1.00 28.48 -3.32
C GLU A 349 1.43 28.86 -1.88
N ARG A 350 2.61 29.49 -1.72
CA ARG A 350 3.09 29.99 -0.42
C ARG A 350 2.17 31.07 0.15
N GLU A 351 1.78 32.05 -0.64
CA GLU A 351 0.86 33.11 -0.21
C GLU A 351 -0.50 32.56 0.21
N ARG A 352 -1.07 31.64 -0.58
CA ARG A 352 -2.33 30.98 -0.26
C ARG A 352 -2.23 30.17 1.04
N SER A 353 -1.13 29.46 1.25
CA SER A 353 -0.90 28.73 2.49
C SER A 353 -0.83 29.66 3.72
N SER A 354 -0.20 30.84 3.58
CA SER A 354 -0.09 31.83 4.65
C SER A 354 -1.44 32.46 5.01
N SER A 355 -2.32 32.71 4.02
CA SER A 355 -3.67 33.22 4.24
C SER A 355 -4.63 32.22 4.91
N SER A 356 -4.31 30.92 4.84
CA SER A 356 -5.11 29.84 5.40
C SER A 356 -4.73 29.46 6.85
N GLN A 357 -3.64 30.02 7.39
CA GLN A 357 -3.34 29.91 8.81
C GLN A 357 -4.18 30.95 9.58
N PRO A 358 -5.03 30.55 10.54
CA PRO A 358 -5.69 31.51 11.40
C PRO A 358 -4.59 32.27 12.16
N SER A 359 -4.62 33.59 12.10
CA SER A 359 -3.79 34.46 12.89
C SER A 359 -3.84 33.98 14.34
N LYS A 360 -2.70 33.51 14.87
CA LYS A 360 -2.52 33.39 16.32
C LYS A 360 -2.65 34.80 16.88
N ASN A 361 -3.86 35.18 17.27
CA ASN A 361 -4.10 36.32 18.14
C ASN A 361 -3.33 36.05 19.43
N PHE A 362 -2.13 36.60 19.53
CA PHE A 362 -1.52 36.89 20.82
C PHE A 362 -2.45 37.89 21.50
N GLY A 363 -3.35 37.37 22.33
CA GLY A 363 -4.12 38.18 23.27
C GLY A 363 -3.14 38.83 24.23
N LEU A 364 -2.86 40.11 23.99
CA LEU A 364 -2.34 41.04 24.98
C LEU A 364 -3.37 41.06 26.12
N LYS A 365 -3.06 40.38 27.22
CA LYS A 365 -3.73 40.59 28.50
C LYS A 365 -3.22 41.92 29.05
N TYR A 366 -4.10 42.92 29.08
CA TYR A 366 -4.02 44.01 30.05
C TYR A 366 -4.65 43.55 31.37
#